data_AF-A0A7V9QPZ7-F1
#
_entry.id   AF-A0A7V9QPZ7-F1
#
_cell.length_a   1.000
_cell.length_b   1.000
_cell.length_c   1.000
_cell.angle_alpha   90.00
_cell.angle_beta   90.00
_cell.angle_gamma   90.00
#
_symmetry.space_group_name_H-M   'P 1'
#
loop_
_entity.id
_entity.type
_entity.pdbx_description
1 polymer ?
#
loop_
_entity_poly.entity_id
_entity_poly.type
_entity_poly.pdbx_seq_one_letter_code
_entity_poly.pdbx_strand_id
1 'polypeptide(L)'
;VRMAIALARRQAQIDKKLHLSVSLDSARMYLEREGALLRTMPVAIGAEGKVAAGSDSIPMPAPRGERTIAKFSSNEIVLDGGTLISAGALPAAGDTAAAGLRPGEVRISQSDMTAILPNISAGMKVYFY
;
A
#
# COMPACT_ATOMS: atom_id res chain seq x y z
N VAL A 1 10.54 -16.55 -5.13
CA VAL A 1 10.01 -15.24 -4.67
C VAL A 1 9.86 -14.19 -5.78
N ARG A 2 10.70 -14.16 -6.85
CA ARG A 2 10.58 -13.17 -7.95
C ARG A 2 9.31 -13.26 -8.83
N MET A 3 8.68 -14.44 -8.91
CA MET A 3 7.53 -14.68 -9.80
C MET A 3 6.24 -13.98 -9.36
N ALA A 4 5.98 -13.84 -8.05
CA ALA A 4 4.75 -13.20 -7.56
C ALA A 4 4.71 -11.69 -7.88
N ILE A 5 5.87 -11.01 -7.81
CA ILE A 5 6.04 -9.59 -8.12
C ILE A 5 5.81 -9.33 -9.62
N ALA A 6 6.41 -10.16 -10.48
CA ALA A 6 6.25 -10.03 -11.93
C ALA A 6 4.80 -10.29 -12.38
N LEU A 7 4.10 -11.22 -11.71
CA LEU A 7 2.71 -11.52 -12.01
C LEU A 7 1.78 -10.37 -11.59
N ALA A 8 1.99 -9.79 -10.40
CA ALA A 8 1.24 -8.63 -9.94
C ALA A 8 1.40 -7.43 -10.88
N ARG A 9 2.63 -7.16 -11.34
CA ARG A 9 2.91 -6.10 -12.32
C ARG A 9 2.20 -6.36 -13.66
N ARG A 10 2.22 -7.59 -14.15
CA ARG A 10 1.52 -7.97 -15.39
C ARG A 10 0.00 -7.86 -15.22
N GLN A 11 -0.52 -8.24 -14.06
CA GLN A 11 -1.95 -8.17 -13.78
C GLN A 11 -2.44 -6.72 -13.71
N ALA A 12 -1.67 -5.83 -13.08
CA ALA A 12 -1.91 -4.37 -13.10
C ALA A 12 -1.98 -3.84 -14.55
N GLN A 13 -1.05 -4.23 -15.42
CA GLN A 13 -1.08 -3.82 -16.83
C GLN A 13 -2.28 -4.36 -17.64
N ILE A 14 -2.85 -5.49 -17.23
CA ILE A 14 -3.99 -6.12 -17.90
C ILE A 14 -5.32 -5.62 -17.30
N ASP A 15 -5.33 -5.16 -16.05
CA ASP A 15 -6.54 -4.66 -15.41
C ASP A 15 -6.95 -3.31 -16.01
N LYS A 16 -7.97 -3.36 -16.86
CA LYS A 16 -8.59 -2.17 -17.46
C LYS A 16 -9.36 -1.34 -16.44
N LYS A 17 -9.60 -1.86 -15.24
CA LYS A 17 -10.25 -1.11 -14.17
C LYS A 17 -9.22 -0.24 -13.46
N LEU A 18 -9.72 0.82 -12.84
CA LEU A 18 -8.93 1.64 -11.94
C LEU A 18 -8.39 0.76 -10.80
N HIS A 19 -7.08 0.79 -10.59
CA HIS A 19 -6.40 0.04 -9.54
C HIS A 19 -5.27 0.86 -8.93
N LEU A 20 -4.84 0.43 -7.74
CA LEU A 20 -3.67 0.98 -7.09
C LEU A 20 -2.49 0.02 -7.22
N SER A 21 -1.32 0.59 -7.37
CA SER A 21 -0.05 -0.10 -7.55
C SER A 21 0.92 0.46 -6.52
N VAL A 22 1.42 -0.34 -5.59
CA VAL A 22 2.35 0.07 -4.54
C VAL A 22 3.68 -0.62 -4.77
N SER A 23 4.70 0.17 -5.08
CA SER A 23 6.08 -0.30 -5.20
C SER A 23 6.76 -0.24 -3.84
N LEU A 24 7.13 -1.41 -3.32
CA LEU A 24 7.85 -1.54 -2.06
C LEU A 24 9.29 -1.06 -2.17
N ASP A 25 9.91 -1.25 -3.33
CA ASP A 25 11.31 -0.89 -3.60
C ASP A 25 11.50 0.64 -3.75
N SER A 26 10.57 1.31 -4.43
CA SER A 26 10.65 2.76 -4.68
C SER A 26 9.84 3.61 -3.70
N ALA A 27 9.20 2.99 -2.70
CA ALA A 27 8.35 3.65 -1.71
C ALA A 27 7.32 4.60 -2.36
N ARG A 28 6.67 4.11 -3.41
CA ARG A 28 5.72 4.88 -4.22
C ARG A 28 4.43 4.12 -4.46
N MET A 29 3.34 4.87 -4.46
CA MET A 29 2.03 4.40 -4.89
C MET A 29 1.64 5.08 -6.19
N TYR A 30 1.02 4.31 -7.06
CA TYR A 30 0.60 4.69 -8.38
C TYR A 30 -0.90 4.39 -8.49
N LEU A 31 -1.67 5.40 -8.90
CA LEU A 31 -3.05 5.22 -9.30
C LEU A 31 -3.05 5.03 -10.81
N GLU A 32 -3.47 3.85 -11.26
CA GLU A 32 -3.41 3.45 -12.66
C GLU A 32 -4.82 3.08 -13.17
N ARG A 33 -5.12 3.44 -14.41
CA ARG A 33 -6.35 3.05 -15.11
C ARG A 33 -5.99 2.74 -16.56
N GLU A 34 -6.35 1.54 -17.03
CA GLU A 34 -6.08 1.13 -18.42
C GLU A 34 -4.61 1.27 -18.84
N GLY A 35 -3.67 1.07 -17.90
CA GLY A 35 -2.23 1.25 -18.14
C GLY A 35 -1.77 2.72 -18.19
N ALA A 36 -2.69 3.69 -18.05
CA ALA A 36 -2.35 5.09 -17.86
C ALA A 36 -2.09 5.37 -16.38
N LEU A 37 -0.92 5.91 -16.08
CA LEU A 37 -0.58 6.40 -14.75
C LEU A 37 -1.30 7.73 -14.53
N LEU A 38 -2.31 7.71 -13.68
CA LEU A 38 -3.11 8.89 -13.34
C LEU A 38 -2.42 9.72 -12.26
N ARG A 39 -1.73 9.06 -11.32
CA ARG A 39 -1.10 9.75 -10.19
C ARG A 39 0.05 8.93 -9.59
N THR A 40 1.14 9.62 -9.24
CA THR A 40 2.22 9.07 -8.41
C THR A 40 2.21 9.77 -7.07
N MET A 41 2.26 8.99 -5.99
CA MET A 41 2.25 9.49 -4.62
C MET A 41 3.41 8.87 -3.84
N PRO A 42 4.16 9.66 -3.07
CA PRO A 42 5.12 9.11 -2.12
C PRO A 42 4.39 8.37 -1.01
N VAL A 43 4.91 7.21 -0.61
CA VAL A 43 4.38 6.45 0.52
C VAL A 43 5.48 6.07 1.48
N ALA A 44 5.15 5.97 2.75
CA ALA A 44 6.03 5.43 3.77
C ALA A 44 5.53 4.04 4.13
N ILE A 45 6.36 3.04 3.92
CA ILE A 45 6.02 1.65 4.24
C ILE A 45 6.63 1.32 5.59
N GLY A 46 5.79 0.87 6.53
CA GLY A 46 6.27 0.37 7.81
C GLY A 46 7.29 -0.73 7.59
N ALA A 47 8.41 -0.67 8.32
CA ALA A 47 9.48 -1.65 8.18
C ALA A 47 8.94 -3.08 8.31
N GLU A 48 9.50 -4.02 7.53
CA GLU A 48 9.28 -5.45 7.74
C GLU A 48 9.64 -5.77 9.19
N GLY A 49 8.66 -6.18 9.98
CA GLY A 49 8.78 -6.12 11.43
C GLY A 49 7.89 -7.13 12.15
N LYS A 50 8.22 -7.33 13.43
CA LYS A 50 7.55 -8.26 14.32
C LYS A 50 6.34 -7.58 14.97
N VAL A 51 5.18 -8.21 14.94
CA VAL A 51 4.01 -7.76 15.71
C VAL A 51 4.06 -8.45 17.07
N ALA A 52 5.01 -8.04 17.93
CA ALA A 52 5.08 -8.29 19.39
C ALA A 52 6.49 -7.95 19.91
N ALA A 53 6.56 -7.26 21.06
CA ALA A 53 7.78 -7.16 21.85
C ALA A 53 7.87 -8.39 22.78
N GLY A 54 8.28 -9.54 22.23
CA GLY A 54 8.39 -10.80 23.00
C GLY A 54 8.73 -12.01 22.14
N SER A 55 8.97 -13.15 22.80
CA SER A 55 9.34 -14.43 22.16
C SER A 55 8.29 -14.96 21.17
N ASP A 56 7.04 -14.50 21.25
CA ASP A 56 5.96 -14.73 20.27
C ASP A 56 5.95 -13.67 19.16
N SER A 57 7.09 -13.51 18.50
CA SER A 57 7.22 -12.60 17.37
C SER A 57 6.53 -13.20 16.13
N ILE A 58 5.32 -12.77 15.78
CA ILE A 58 4.73 -13.11 14.47
C ILE A 58 5.40 -12.21 13.40
N PRO A 59 6.14 -12.77 12.43
CA PRO A 59 6.67 -11.99 11.32
C PRO A 59 5.51 -11.50 10.46
N MET A 60 5.34 -10.18 10.36
CA MET A 60 4.38 -9.57 9.45
C MET A 60 5.15 -9.12 8.21
N PRO A 61 5.17 -9.91 7.11
CA PRO A 61 5.85 -9.51 5.89
C PRO A 61 5.17 -8.28 5.29
N ALA A 62 5.93 -7.47 4.57
CA ALA A 62 5.34 -6.40 3.77
C ALA A 62 4.24 -6.98 2.86
N PRO A 63 3.10 -6.29 2.68
CA PRO A 63 2.05 -6.73 1.78
C PRO A 63 2.66 -6.97 0.39
N ARG A 64 2.48 -8.17 -0.16
CA ARG A 64 3.00 -8.57 -1.48
C ARG A 64 1.90 -9.23 -2.29
N GLY A 65 1.88 -8.95 -3.59
CA GLY A 65 0.90 -9.49 -4.53
C GLY A 65 -0.39 -8.67 -4.58
N GLU A 66 -1.46 -9.31 -5.05
CA GLU A 66 -2.77 -8.67 -5.16
C GLU A 66 -3.45 -8.57 -3.79
N ARG A 67 -4.05 -7.42 -3.54
CA ARG A 67 -4.94 -7.11 -2.42
C ARG A 67 -6.18 -6.42 -2.96
N THR A 68 -7.20 -6.36 -2.13
CA THR A 68 -8.50 -5.80 -2.43
C THR A 68 -8.89 -4.85 -1.31
N ILE A 69 -9.41 -3.68 -1.66
CA ILE A 69 -9.93 -2.72 -0.68
C ILE A 69 -11.17 -3.32 -0.02
N ALA A 70 -11.05 -3.64 1.27
CA ALA A 70 -12.17 -4.14 2.06
C ALA A 70 -13.03 -2.98 2.58
N LYS A 71 -12.37 -1.94 3.12
CA LYS A 71 -13.02 -0.72 3.63
C LYS A 71 -12.13 0.49 3.37
N PHE A 72 -12.73 1.65 3.29
CA PHE A 72 -12.00 2.91 3.16
C PHE A 72 -12.74 4.03 3.88
N SER A 73 -11.99 4.99 4.36
CA SER A 73 -12.44 6.19 5.04
C SER A 73 -11.49 7.34 4.69
N SER A 74 -11.83 8.57 5.10
CA SER A 74 -11.02 9.74 4.80
C SER A 74 -9.59 9.70 5.35
N ASN A 75 -9.33 8.83 6.33
CA ASN A 75 -8.04 8.76 7.03
C ASN A 75 -7.38 7.37 6.92
N GLU A 76 -8.11 6.33 6.52
CA GLU A 76 -7.57 4.98 6.43
C GLU A 76 -8.26 4.14 5.34
N ILE A 77 -7.50 3.26 4.70
CA ILE A 77 -7.98 2.24 3.77
C ILE A 77 -7.56 0.88 4.32
N VAL A 78 -8.53 0.03 4.63
CA VAL A 78 -8.33 -1.33 5.09
C VAL A 78 -8.37 -2.26 3.89
N LEU A 79 -7.29 -3.00 3.67
CA LEU A 79 -7.21 -4.03 2.63
C LEU A 79 -7.50 -5.41 3.22
N ASP A 80 -7.84 -6.35 2.35
CA ASP A 80 -7.86 -7.77 2.69
C ASP A 80 -6.48 -8.24 3.19
N GLY A 81 -6.46 -9.18 4.14
CA GLY A 81 -5.22 -9.66 4.74
C GLY A 81 -4.58 -8.74 5.79
N GLY A 82 -5.32 -7.74 6.31
CA GLY A 82 -4.92 -6.96 7.49
C GLY A 82 -3.94 -5.82 7.21
N THR A 83 -3.68 -5.51 5.93
CA THR A 83 -2.88 -4.36 5.52
C THR A 83 -3.70 -3.08 5.64
N LEU A 84 -3.12 -2.06 6.26
CA LEU A 84 -3.75 -0.76 6.49
C LEU A 84 -2.98 0.31 5.72
N ILE A 85 -3.69 1.12 4.94
CA ILE A 85 -3.14 2.34 4.37
C ILE A 85 -3.65 3.52 5.20
N SER A 86 -2.78 4.24 5.91
CA SER A 86 -3.16 5.39 6.73
C SER A 86 -2.81 6.71 6.07
N ALA A 87 -3.59 7.75 6.36
CA ALA A 87 -3.30 9.11 5.97
C ALA A 87 -2.57 9.85 7.11
N GLY A 88 -1.49 10.54 6.80
CA GLY A 88 -0.75 11.31 7.80
C GLY A 88 0.50 11.98 7.24
N ALA A 89 1.29 12.58 8.13
CA ALA A 89 2.60 13.11 7.75
C ALA A 89 3.53 11.96 7.33
N LEU A 90 4.13 12.10 6.14
CA LEU A 90 5.14 11.15 5.68
C LEU A 90 6.43 11.42 6.48
N PRO A 91 7.02 10.39 7.12
CA PRO A 91 8.36 10.53 7.68
C PRO A 91 9.37 10.80 6.57
N ALA A 92 10.49 11.43 6.95
CA ALA A 92 11.64 11.52 6.07
C ALA A 92 12.06 10.10 5.63
N ALA A 93 12.40 9.94 4.35
CA ALA A 93 12.72 8.63 3.77
C ALA A 93 13.78 7.91 4.61
N GLY A 94 13.45 6.69 5.07
CA GLY A 94 14.32 5.86 5.92
C GLY A 94 14.02 5.92 7.42
N ASP A 95 13.16 6.84 7.89
CA ASP A 95 12.79 6.96 9.31
C ASP A 95 11.38 6.43 9.62
N THR A 96 11.05 5.28 9.03
CA THR A 96 9.75 4.62 9.23
C THR A 96 9.61 3.99 10.63
N ALA A 97 10.73 3.76 11.33
CA ALA A 97 10.74 3.28 12.71
C ALA A 97 10.35 4.36 13.73
N ALA A 98 10.83 5.62 13.58
CA ALA A 98 10.43 6.71 14.45
C ALA A 98 9.00 7.22 14.16
N ALA A 99 8.49 6.95 12.96
CA ALA A 99 7.14 7.33 12.53
C ALA A 99 5.99 6.54 13.21
N GLY A 100 6.33 5.52 14.00
CA GLY A 100 5.34 4.66 14.68
C GLY A 100 4.46 3.87 13.71
N LEU A 101 4.95 3.58 12.50
CA LEU A 101 4.23 2.78 11.51
C LEU A 101 4.13 1.33 11.98
N ARG A 102 2.93 0.76 11.93
CA ARG A 102 2.76 -0.68 12.22
C ARG A 102 3.43 -1.50 11.11
N PRO A 103 3.97 -2.69 11.44
CA PRO A 103 4.45 -3.62 10.42
C PRO A 103 3.37 -3.91 9.38
N GLY A 104 3.67 -3.68 8.09
CA GLY A 104 2.71 -3.83 7.00
C GLY A 104 1.74 -2.67 6.79
N GLU A 105 1.85 -1.58 7.56
CA GLU A 105 1.12 -0.33 7.32
C GLU A 105 1.78 0.46 6.18
N VAL A 106 0.96 1.06 5.31
CA VAL A 106 1.42 2.01 4.30
C VAL A 106 0.85 3.37 4.63
N ARG A 107 1.70 4.36 4.89
CA ARG A 107 1.25 5.73 5.13
C ARG A 107 1.40 6.57 3.89
N ILE A 108 0.39 7.39 3.62
CA ILE A 108 0.36 8.36 2.53
C ILE A 108 0.04 9.74 3.09
N SER A 109 0.33 10.80 2.33
CA SER A 109 -0.01 12.14 2.77
C SER A 109 -1.53 12.34 2.87
N GLN A 110 -2.00 13.19 3.79
CA GLN A 110 -3.43 13.51 3.92
C GLN A 110 -4.01 14.12 2.62
N SER A 111 -3.22 14.97 1.95
CA SER A 111 -3.56 15.54 0.65
C SER A 111 -3.71 14.45 -0.41
N ASP A 112 -2.82 13.46 -0.39
CA ASP A 112 -2.88 12.36 -1.35
C ASP A 112 -4.07 11.45 -1.11
N MET A 113 -4.36 11.11 0.16
CA MET A 113 -5.56 10.36 0.54
C MET A 113 -6.82 11.06 0.03
N THR A 114 -6.94 12.36 0.30
CA THR A 114 -8.13 13.14 -0.10
C THR A 114 -8.32 13.14 -1.61
N ALA A 115 -7.23 13.21 -2.38
CA ALA A 115 -7.29 13.23 -3.84
C ALA A 115 -7.52 11.84 -4.47
N ILE A 116 -7.14 10.74 -3.81
CA ILE A 116 -7.48 9.39 -4.30
C ILE A 116 -8.86 8.92 -3.87
N LEU A 117 -9.38 9.35 -2.72
CA LEU A 117 -10.70 8.96 -2.20
C LEU A 117 -11.84 8.97 -3.22
N PRO A 118 -12.04 10.02 -4.06
CA PRO A 118 -13.12 9.99 -5.05
C PRO A 118 -12.95 8.90 -6.12
N ASN A 119 -11.74 8.37 -6.24
CA ASN A 119 -11.38 7.28 -7.14
C ASN A 119 -11.33 5.92 -6.42
N ILE A 120 -11.40 5.88 -5.07
CA ILE A 120 -11.39 4.62 -4.31
C ILE A 120 -12.79 4.01 -4.28
N SER A 121 -12.87 2.71 -4.52
CA SER A 121 -14.08 1.90 -4.30
C SER A 121 -13.75 0.64 -3.50
N ALA A 122 -14.70 0.19 -2.68
CA ALA A 122 -14.62 -1.14 -2.06
C ALA A 122 -14.60 -2.21 -3.16
N GLY A 123 -13.75 -3.22 -3.02
CA GLY A 123 -13.51 -4.23 -4.06
C GLY A 123 -12.45 -3.83 -5.10
N MET A 124 -11.91 -2.61 -5.07
CA MET A 124 -10.83 -2.20 -5.97
C MET A 124 -9.54 -2.95 -5.66
N LYS A 125 -8.78 -3.28 -6.71
CA LYS A 125 -7.52 -4.03 -6.60
C LYS A 125 -6.35 -3.11 -6.25
N VAL A 126 -5.49 -3.62 -5.39
CA VAL A 126 -4.25 -2.98 -4.95
C VAL A 126 -3.12 -3.98 -5.13
N TYR A 127 -2.15 -3.66 -5.98
CA TYR A 127 -1.04 -4.53 -6.31
C TYR A 127 0.21 -4.09 -5.58
N PHE A 128 0.81 -4.97 -4.78
CA PHE A 128 2.08 -4.70 -4.10
C PHE A 128 3.23 -5.45 -4.78
N TYR A 129 4.25 -4.72 -5.24
CA TYR A 129 5.39 -5.25 -5.98
C TYR A 129 6.75 -4.68 -5.56
#